data_AF-A0A6B1G8M6-F1
#
_entry.id   AF-A0A6B1G8M6-F1
#
_cell.length_a   1.000
_cell.length_b   1.000
_cell.length_c   1.000
_cell.angle_alpha   90.00
_cell.angle_beta   90.00
_cell.angle_gamma   90.00
#
_symmetry.space_group_name_H-M   'P 1'
#
loop_
_entity.id
_entity.type
_entity.pdbx_description
1 polymer ?
#
loop_
_entity_poly.entity_id
_entity_poly.type
_entity_poly.pdbx_seq_one_letter_code
_entity_poly.pdbx_strand_id
1 'polypeptide(L)'
;MSDYSTDFARRAMADLAFKDIDGYYYIIDVKSHRVSTKFNMPNLTSVERLARLYEDDMNYFVLLMVQYDLRGAQAEFSAVHFVPIEFLSWDCLTVGALGWGQIQIVNSNNIILNRQSSRKQWMLQLCEVMLEFYPEEIEKIGGRVRRFEEIKAYWLDK
;
A
#
# COMPACT_ATOMS: atom_id res chain seq x y z
N MET A 1 16.35 -20.33 -7.64
CA MET A 1 16.72 -19.16 -6.81
C MET A 1 18.18 -18.87 -7.12
N SER A 2 18.46 -17.91 -8.00
CA SER A 2 19.83 -17.71 -8.54
C SER A 2 20.60 -16.58 -7.87
N ASP A 3 19.94 -15.65 -7.18
CA ASP A 3 20.61 -14.59 -6.42
C ASP A 3 19.77 -14.17 -5.20
N TYR A 4 20.31 -14.40 -4.00
CA TYR A 4 19.80 -13.86 -2.74
C TYR A 4 20.73 -12.71 -2.32
N SER A 5 20.44 -11.47 -2.74
CA SER A 5 21.33 -10.34 -2.47
C SER A 5 20.99 -9.70 -1.11
N THR A 6 21.76 -10.06 -0.08
CA THR A 6 21.76 -9.41 1.24
C THR A 6 22.15 -7.93 1.20
N ASP A 7 22.91 -7.50 0.18
CA ASP A 7 23.29 -6.10 -0.01
C ASP A 7 22.14 -5.24 -0.59
N PHE A 8 21.18 -5.84 -1.31
CA PHE A 8 20.03 -5.11 -1.86
C PHE A 8 18.88 -4.96 -0.84
N ALA A 9 18.71 -5.93 0.07
CA ALA A 9 17.83 -5.81 1.24
C ALA A 9 18.14 -4.56 2.08
N ARG A 10 19.40 -4.10 2.04
CA ARG A 10 19.89 -2.95 2.80
C ARG A 10 19.50 -1.58 2.22
N ARG A 11 18.94 -1.51 1.00
CA ARG A 11 18.32 -0.29 0.43
C ARG A 11 16.81 -0.16 0.74
N ALA A 12 16.31 -0.99 1.67
CA ALA A 12 15.09 -0.86 2.46
C ALA A 12 13.85 -0.38 1.69
N MET A 13 13.22 -1.33 0.98
CA MET A 13 11.99 -1.09 0.24
C MET A 13 10.95 -2.20 0.44
N ALA A 14 11.38 -3.42 0.74
CA ALA A 14 10.57 -4.59 0.97
C ALA A 14 11.11 -5.35 2.19
N ASP A 15 10.28 -6.19 2.79
CA ASP A 15 10.76 -7.15 3.79
C ASP A 15 11.63 -8.23 3.14
N LEU A 16 11.31 -8.61 1.90
CA LEU A 16 12.04 -9.61 1.11
C LEU A 16 12.06 -9.20 -0.37
N ALA A 17 13.16 -9.47 -1.07
CA ALA A 17 13.20 -9.33 -2.53
C ALA A 17 14.04 -10.45 -3.15
N PHE A 18 13.61 -10.95 -4.30
CA PHE A 18 14.36 -11.96 -5.05
C PHE A 18 14.09 -11.89 -6.54
N LYS A 19 15.00 -12.45 -7.33
CA LYS A 19 14.81 -12.73 -8.75
C LYS A 19 14.61 -14.23 -8.96
N ASP A 20 13.61 -14.62 -9.72
CA ASP A 20 13.36 -16.03 -10.02
C ASP A 20 14.23 -16.54 -11.18
N ILE A 21 14.02 -17.81 -11.56
CA ILE A 21 14.80 -18.46 -12.63
C ILE A 21 14.47 -17.92 -14.03
N ASP A 22 13.29 -17.34 -14.20
CA ASP A 22 12.79 -16.78 -15.47
C ASP A 22 13.15 -15.29 -15.59
N GLY A 23 13.74 -14.72 -14.54
CA GLY A 23 14.23 -13.36 -14.49
C GLY A 23 13.22 -12.34 -13.98
N TYR A 24 12.09 -12.77 -13.44
CA TYR A 24 11.14 -11.89 -12.78
C TYR A 24 11.66 -11.44 -11.42
N TYR A 25 11.51 -10.15 -11.13
CA TYR A 25 11.96 -9.55 -9.88
C TYR A 25 10.78 -9.28 -8.97
N TYR A 26 10.79 -9.90 -7.79
CA TYR A 26 9.72 -9.82 -6.81
C TYR A 26 10.17 -8.99 -5.62
N ILE A 27 9.42 -7.95 -5.32
CA ILE A 27 9.50 -7.16 -4.08
C ILE A 27 8.33 -7.58 -3.21
N ILE A 28 8.60 -8.11 -2.03
CA ILE A 28 7.60 -8.65 -1.11
C ILE A 28 7.50 -7.78 0.13
N ASP A 29 6.27 -7.38 0.42
CA ASP A 29 5.88 -6.67 1.64
C ASP A 29 4.98 -7.58 2.48
N VAL A 30 5.36 -7.78 3.74
CA VAL A 30 4.74 -8.72 4.68
C VAL A 30 3.85 -7.93 5.63
N LYS A 31 2.58 -8.32 5.73
CA LYS A 31 1.63 -7.73 6.67
C LYS A 31 1.02 -8.82 7.52
N SER A 32 1.19 -8.71 8.83
CA SER A 32 0.43 -9.52 9.77
C SER A 32 -0.74 -8.70 10.32
N HIS A 33 -1.90 -9.34 10.45
CA HIS A 33 -3.10 -8.72 11.01
C HIS A 33 -3.72 -9.62 12.05
N ARG A 34 -3.97 -9.06 13.24
CA ARG A 34 -4.65 -9.76 14.32
C ARG A 34 -6.16 -9.55 14.19
N VAL A 35 -6.92 -10.61 13.93
CA VAL A 35 -8.37 -10.51 13.60
C VAL A 35 -9.20 -9.91 14.74
N SER A 36 -8.81 -10.14 16.00
CA SER A 36 -9.52 -9.60 17.17
C SER A 36 -9.32 -8.10 17.40
N THR A 37 -8.41 -7.43 16.71
CA THR A 37 -8.27 -5.97 16.83
C THR A 37 -9.31 -5.27 15.96
N LYS A 38 -9.96 -4.25 16.53
CA LYS A 38 -10.94 -3.43 15.81
C LYS A 38 -10.21 -2.44 14.92
N PHE A 39 -10.44 -2.54 13.61
CA PHE A 39 -9.95 -1.64 12.55
C PHE A 39 -8.42 -1.54 12.43
N ASN A 40 -7.90 -2.03 11.31
CA ASN A 40 -6.52 -1.82 10.89
C ASN A 40 -6.53 -1.42 9.41
N MET A 41 -5.93 -0.26 9.11
CA MET A 41 -5.80 0.31 7.78
C MET A 41 -4.32 0.35 7.41
N PRO A 42 -3.68 -0.79 7.11
CA PRO A 42 -2.25 -0.85 6.89
C PRO A 42 -1.87 -0.16 5.58
N ASN A 43 -0.76 0.59 5.64
CA ASN A 43 -0.07 1.09 4.44
C ASN A 43 0.61 -0.06 3.71
N LEU A 44 0.37 -0.15 2.40
CA LEU A 44 1.01 -1.09 1.50
C LEU A 44 2.24 -0.46 0.84
N THR A 45 2.03 0.57 0.01
CA THR A 45 3.12 1.22 -0.72
C THR A 45 2.73 2.63 -1.17
N SER A 46 3.71 3.44 -1.53
CA SER A 46 3.46 4.74 -2.18
C SER A 46 3.02 4.51 -3.63
N VAL A 47 2.05 5.31 -4.08
CA VAL A 47 1.54 5.27 -5.47
C VAL A 47 2.65 5.50 -6.49
N GLU A 48 3.49 6.52 -6.26
CA GLU A 48 4.60 6.88 -7.15
C GLU A 48 5.65 5.78 -7.22
N ARG A 49 5.91 5.13 -6.08
CA ARG A 49 6.90 4.05 -6.02
C ARG A 49 6.41 2.81 -6.76
N LEU A 50 5.13 2.46 -6.64
CA LEU A 50 4.53 1.36 -7.39
C LEU A 50 4.53 1.66 -8.89
N ALA A 51 4.14 2.87 -9.28
CA ALA A 51 4.14 3.30 -10.68
C ALA A 51 5.53 3.13 -11.32
N ARG A 52 6.58 3.63 -10.66
CA ARG A 52 7.97 3.45 -11.10
C ARG A 52 8.40 2.00 -11.20
N LEU A 53 8.00 1.16 -10.23
CA LEU A 53 8.34 -0.25 -10.25
C LEU A 53 7.77 -0.94 -11.50
N TYR A 54 6.54 -0.58 -11.88
CA TYR A 54 5.81 -1.18 -13.00
C TYR A 54 6.14 -0.55 -14.36
N GLU A 55 7.12 0.36 -14.43
CA GLU A 55 7.74 0.77 -15.70
C GLU A 55 8.48 -0.40 -16.39
N ASP A 56 8.82 -1.45 -15.64
CA ASP A 56 9.37 -2.70 -16.14
C ASP A 56 8.40 -3.86 -15.84
N ASP A 57 7.92 -4.52 -16.90
CA ASP A 57 6.97 -5.62 -16.81
C ASP A 57 7.53 -6.84 -16.06
N MET A 58 8.85 -6.96 -15.94
CA MET A 58 9.51 -8.05 -15.20
C MET A 58 9.44 -7.87 -13.68
N ASN A 59 9.03 -6.70 -13.19
CA ASN A 59 8.94 -6.41 -11.76
C ASN A 59 7.54 -6.72 -11.21
N TYR A 60 7.48 -7.20 -9.97
CA TYR A 60 6.25 -7.50 -9.27
C TYR A 60 6.30 -6.99 -7.83
N PHE A 61 5.24 -6.29 -7.42
CA PHE A 61 5.01 -5.96 -6.02
C PHE A 61 4.03 -6.99 -5.44
N VAL A 62 4.52 -7.78 -4.49
CA VAL A 62 3.80 -8.93 -3.93
C VAL A 62 3.55 -8.69 -2.45
N LEU A 63 2.35 -9.07 -2.02
CA LEU A 63 1.92 -8.96 -0.64
C LEU A 63 1.86 -10.35 -0.02
N LEU A 64 2.56 -10.53 1.10
CA LEU A 64 2.36 -11.66 2.01
C LEU A 64 1.54 -11.19 3.21
N MET A 65 0.23 -11.42 3.15
CA MET A 65 -0.70 -11.04 4.20
C MET A 65 -1.04 -12.26 5.06
N VAL A 66 -0.85 -12.16 6.37
CA VAL A 66 -1.07 -13.23 7.33
C VAL A 66 -2.08 -12.77 8.37
N GLN A 67 -3.25 -13.42 8.41
CA GLN A 67 -4.26 -13.18 9.43
C GLN A 67 -4.09 -14.19 10.56
N TYR A 68 -4.12 -13.70 11.80
CA TYR A 68 -3.96 -14.54 12.99
C TYR A 68 -4.77 -14.03 14.17
N ASP A 69 -4.89 -14.83 15.21
CA ASP A 69 -5.28 -14.40 16.54
C ASP A 69 -4.43 -15.09 17.61
N LEU A 70 -4.57 -14.68 18.87
CA LEU A 70 -3.90 -15.32 20.00
C LEU A 70 -4.90 -16.15 20.80
N ARG A 71 -4.59 -17.43 20.99
CA ARG A 71 -5.23 -18.29 21.99
C ARG A 71 -4.22 -18.58 23.10
N GLY A 72 -4.33 -17.86 24.21
CA GLY A 72 -3.32 -17.89 25.27
C GLY A 72 -1.97 -17.38 24.77
N ALA A 73 -0.94 -18.23 24.83
CA ALA A 73 0.41 -17.92 24.36
C ALA A 73 0.69 -18.38 22.91
N GLN A 74 -0.29 -18.99 22.23
CA GLN A 74 -0.13 -19.52 20.87
C GLN A 74 -0.82 -18.59 19.85
N ALA A 75 -0.16 -18.40 18.71
CA ALA A 75 -0.75 -17.75 17.56
C ALA A 75 -1.49 -18.78 16.69
N GLU A 76 -2.76 -18.53 16.41
CA GLU A 76 -3.56 -19.32 15.47
C GLU A 76 -3.73 -18.51 14.18
N PHE A 77 -3.34 -19.09 13.06
CA PHE A 77 -3.41 -18.44 11.74
C PHE A 77 -4.73 -18.82 11.05
N SER A 78 -5.50 -17.82 10.64
CA SER A 78 -6.82 -18.01 10.02
C SER A 78 -6.76 -17.94 8.49
N ALA A 79 -5.85 -17.14 7.93
CA ALA A 79 -5.67 -17.01 6.49
C ALA A 79 -4.26 -16.52 6.14
N VAL A 80 -3.79 -16.93 4.96
CA VAL A 80 -2.55 -16.43 4.36
C VAL A 80 -2.81 -16.12 2.89
N HIS A 81 -2.45 -14.93 2.46
CA HIS A 81 -2.51 -14.52 1.06
C HIS A 81 -1.10 -14.14 0.61
N PHE A 82 -0.65 -14.78 -0.47
CA PHE A 82 0.59 -14.43 -1.14
C PHE A 82 0.26 -14.12 -2.60
N VAL A 83 0.08 -12.84 -2.91
CA VAL A 83 -0.48 -12.39 -4.19
C VAL A 83 0.15 -11.07 -4.64
N PRO A 84 0.30 -10.82 -5.95
CA PRO A 84 0.60 -9.49 -6.46
C PRO A 84 -0.45 -8.47 -6.03
N ILE A 85 -0.06 -7.21 -5.85
CA ILE A 85 -1.01 -6.15 -5.46
C ILE A 85 -2.14 -5.95 -6.46
N GLU A 86 -1.91 -6.20 -7.75
CA GLU A 86 -2.93 -6.11 -8.79
C GLU A 86 -4.10 -7.10 -8.61
N PHE A 87 -3.96 -8.08 -7.71
CA PHE A 87 -5.05 -8.99 -7.35
C PHE A 87 -5.93 -8.46 -6.23
N LEU A 88 -5.56 -7.38 -5.53
CA LEU A 88 -6.45 -6.72 -4.58
C LEU A 88 -7.46 -5.84 -5.33
N SER A 89 -8.75 -6.05 -5.07
CA SER A 89 -9.80 -5.18 -5.62
C SER A 89 -9.70 -3.79 -5.02
N TRP A 90 -9.93 -2.76 -5.83
CA TRP A 90 -10.08 -1.39 -5.35
C TRP A 90 -11.24 -1.23 -4.36
N ASP A 91 -12.20 -2.16 -4.32
CA ASP A 91 -13.28 -2.21 -3.31
C ASP A 91 -12.77 -2.39 -1.86
N CYS A 92 -11.55 -2.89 -1.69
CA CYS A 92 -10.91 -3.02 -0.37
C CYS A 92 -9.69 -2.12 -0.19
N LEU A 93 -9.40 -1.25 -1.16
CA LEU A 93 -8.27 -0.34 -1.15
C LEU A 93 -8.72 1.13 -1.02
N THR A 94 -7.82 1.95 -0.52
CA THR A 94 -7.98 3.41 -0.49
C THR A 94 -6.62 4.09 -0.61
N VAL A 95 -6.63 5.41 -0.78
CA VAL A 95 -5.42 6.23 -0.85
C VAL A 95 -5.35 7.17 0.35
N GLY A 96 -4.28 7.05 1.14
CA GLY A 96 -3.95 7.94 2.23
C GLY A 96 -3.16 9.16 1.78
N ALA A 97 -3.43 10.30 2.42
CA ALA A 97 -2.79 11.59 2.16
C ALA A 97 -1.37 11.70 2.75
N LEU A 98 -0.43 10.91 2.23
CA LEU A 98 0.98 10.99 2.60
C LEU A 98 1.87 10.97 1.35
N GLY A 99 2.71 12.00 1.21
CA GLY A 99 3.58 12.18 0.03
C GLY A 99 2.76 12.32 -1.25
N TRP A 100 3.07 11.49 -2.25
CA TRP A 100 2.28 11.40 -3.50
C TRP A 100 0.95 10.67 -3.33
N GLY A 101 0.68 10.10 -2.17
CA GLY A 101 -0.40 9.14 -1.93
C GLY A 101 0.16 7.79 -1.48
N GLN A 102 -0.55 7.13 -0.57
CA GLN A 102 -0.22 5.78 -0.11
C GLN A 102 -1.40 4.85 -0.28
N ILE A 103 -1.18 3.73 -0.96
CA ILE A 103 -2.18 2.68 -1.11
C ILE A 103 -2.31 1.96 0.23
N GLN A 104 -3.55 1.85 0.70
CA GLN A 104 -3.92 1.30 1.99
C GLN A 104 -5.03 0.25 1.82
N ILE A 105 -5.07 -0.73 2.71
CA ILE A 105 -6.24 -1.62 2.83
C ILE A 105 -7.26 -0.92 3.74
N VAL A 106 -8.51 -0.77 3.29
CA VAL A 106 -9.58 -0.10 4.07
C VAL A 106 -9.84 -0.83 5.39
N ASN A 107 -9.88 -2.16 5.36
CA ASN A 107 -10.08 -3.00 6.53
C ASN A 107 -9.43 -4.37 6.33
N SER A 108 -8.38 -4.68 7.10
CA SER A 108 -7.65 -5.95 7.01
C SER A 108 -8.49 -7.21 7.31
N ASN A 109 -9.67 -7.07 7.91
CA ASN A 109 -10.62 -8.18 8.10
C ASN A 109 -11.43 -8.51 6.83
N ASN A 110 -11.45 -7.61 5.83
CA ASN A 110 -12.19 -7.78 4.59
C ASN A 110 -11.28 -7.56 3.38
N ILE A 111 -10.54 -8.60 3.01
CA ILE A 111 -9.67 -8.60 1.83
C ILE A 111 -10.44 -9.18 0.65
N ILE A 112 -10.55 -8.41 -0.44
CA ILE A 112 -11.24 -8.81 -1.66
C ILE A 112 -10.19 -9.07 -2.74
N LEU A 113 -10.11 -10.31 -3.20
CA LEU A 113 -9.17 -10.72 -4.25
C LEU A 113 -9.88 -10.91 -5.59
N ASN A 114 -9.38 -10.26 -6.63
CA ASN A 114 -9.77 -10.49 -8.02
C ASN A 114 -8.56 -10.97 -8.83
N ARG A 115 -8.40 -12.30 -8.93
CA ARG A 115 -7.28 -12.93 -9.67
C ARG A 115 -7.40 -12.85 -11.19
N GLN A 116 -8.51 -12.34 -11.71
CA GLN A 116 -8.72 -12.12 -13.15
C GLN A 116 -8.29 -10.73 -13.59
N SER A 117 -7.97 -9.83 -12.63
CA SER A 117 -7.49 -8.49 -12.92
C SER A 117 -6.10 -8.54 -13.56
N SER A 118 -5.95 -7.87 -14.70
CA SER A 118 -4.62 -7.64 -15.27
C SER A 118 -3.95 -6.42 -14.65
N ARG A 119 -2.60 -6.42 -14.58
CA ARG A 119 -1.82 -5.26 -14.13
C ARG A 119 -2.23 -3.97 -14.85
N LYS A 120 -2.41 -4.04 -16.17
CA LYS A 120 -2.83 -2.88 -16.97
C LYS A 120 -4.16 -2.31 -16.50
N GLN A 121 -5.18 -3.16 -16.34
CA GLN A 121 -6.50 -2.71 -15.88
C GLN A 121 -6.41 -2.12 -14.47
N TRP A 122 -5.69 -2.77 -13.58
CA TRP A 122 -5.51 -2.30 -12.21
C TRP A 122 -4.78 -0.95 -12.13
N MET A 123 -3.75 -0.75 -12.96
CA MET A 123 -3.01 0.52 -13.03
C MET A 123 -3.85 1.65 -13.66
N LEU A 124 -4.72 1.35 -14.62
CA LEU A 124 -5.66 2.34 -15.15
C LEU A 124 -6.67 2.79 -14.08
N GLN A 125 -7.18 1.84 -13.28
CA GLN A 125 -8.02 2.17 -12.13
C GLN A 125 -7.27 2.99 -11.07
N LEU A 126 -5.99 2.68 -10.79
CA LEU A 126 -5.15 3.52 -9.94
C LEU A 126 -5.10 4.96 -10.47
N CYS A 127 -4.90 5.15 -11.78
CA CYS A 127 -4.89 6.49 -12.38
C CYS A 127 -6.21 7.23 -12.18
N GLU A 128 -7.36 6.57 -12.41
CA GLU A 128 -8.68 7.15 -12.18
C GLU A 128 -8.86 7.58 -10.71
N VAL A 129 -8.53 6.70 -9.76
CA VAL A 129 -8.57 6.99 -8.33
C VAL A 129 -7.69 8.19 -7.96
N MET A 130 -6.48 8.27 -8.50
CA MET A 130 -5.57 9.39 -8.20
C MET A 130 -6.03 10.72 -8.81
N LEU A 131 -6.65 10.68 -9.99
CA LEU A 131 -7.21 11.87 -10.64
C LEU A 131 -8.42 12.44 -9.88
N GLU A 132 -9.16 11.61 -9.15
CA GLU A 132 -10.21 12.05 -8.22
C GLU A 132 -9.65 12.50 -6.87
N PHE A 133 -8.65 11.80 -6.35
CA PHE A 133 -8.04 12.05 -5.05
C PHE A 133 -7.31 13.40 -4.96
N TYR A 134 -6.50 13.76 -5.97
CA TYR A 134 -5.67 14.97 -5.90
C TYR A 134 -6.46 16.28 -5.81
N PRO A 135 -7.54 16.51 -6.59
CA PRO A 135 -8.37 17.69 -6.43
C PRO A 135 -8.89 17.88 -5.00
N GLU A 136 -9.36 16.82 -4.35
CA GLU A 136 -9.82 16.90 -2.96
C GLU A 136 -8.70 17.29 -1.99
N GLU A 137 -7.50 16.75 -2.18
CA GLU A 137 -6.35 17.09 -1.34
C GLU A 137 -5.91 18.54 -1.54
N ILE A 138 -5.97 19.06 -2.78
CA ILE A 138 -5.71 20.47 -3.07
C ILE A 138 -6.70 21.36 -2.32
N GLU A 139 -7.99 21.03 -2.31
CA GLU A 139 -9.00 21.78 -1.58
C GLU A 139 -8.75 21.77 -0.07
N LYS A 140 -8.45 20.59 0.51
CA LYS A 140 -8.12 20.44 1.93
C LYS A 140 -6.89 21.27 2.30
N ILE A 141 -5.85 21.26 1.46
CA ILE A 141 -4.64 22.08 1.66
C ILE A 141 -4.99 23.57 1.61
N GLY A 142 -5.80 24.00 0.65
CA GLY A 142 -6.26 25.39 0.56
C GLY A 142 -7.00 25.85 1.83
N GLY A 143 -7.85 24.99 2.40
CA GLY A 143 -8.52 25.25 3.68
C GLY A 143 -7.55 25.37 4.85
N ARG A 144 -6.53 24.50 4.91
CA ARG A 144 -5.48 24.56 5.94
C ARG A 144 -4.66 25.86 5.85
N VAL A 145 -4.32 26.30 4.64
CA VAL A 145 -3.59 27.57 4.42
C VAL A 145 -4.41 28.74 4.97
N ARG A 146 -5.69 28.87 4.56
CA ARG A 146 -6.57 29.95 5.05
C ARG A 146 -6.66 29.98 6.57
N ARG A 147 -6.81 28.81 7.20
CA ARG A 147 -6.86 28.72 8.67
C ARG A 147 -5.60 29.28 9.33
N PHE A 148 -4.43 29.01 8.77
CA PHE A 148 -3.17 29.51 9.32
C PHE A 148 -2.92 31.00 9.01
N GLU A 149 -3.48 31.53 7.93
CA GLU A 149 -3.52 32.99 7.69
C GLU A 149 -4.34 33.71 8.77
N GLU A 150 -5.53 33.20 9.12
CA GLU A 150 -6.34 33.75 10.23
C GLU A 150 -5.61 33.68 11.57
N ILE A 151 -4.99 32.55 11.88
CA ILE A 151 -4.20 32.38 13.12
C ILE A 151 -3.05 33.40 13.14
N LYS A 152 -2.35 33.57 12.02
CA LYS A 152 -1.26 34.56 11.91
C LYS A 152 -1.79 35.98 12.15
N ALA A 153 -2.91 36.36 11.54
CA ALA A 153 -3.52 37.67 11.74
C ALA A 153 -3.88 37.91 13.22
N TYR A 154 -4.51 36.93 13.88
CA TYR A 154 -4.83 36.99 15.30
C TYR A 154 -3.59 37.27 16.19
N TRP A 155 -2.44 36.68 15.87
CA TRP A 155 -1.21 36.89 16.64
C TRP A 155 -0.49 38.20 16.32
N LEU A 156 -0.69 38.78 15.14
CA LEU A 156 -0.13 40.08 14.77
C LEU A 156 -0.89 41.25 15.41
N ASP A 157 -2.19 41.06 15.66
CA ASP A 157 -3.05 42.05 16.31
C ASP A 157 -2.92 42.04 17.85
N LYS A 158 -2.08 41.15 18.40
CA LYS A 158 -1.81 41.00 19.83
C LYS A 158 -0.53 41.72 20.24
#